data_AF-A0A7V8YN92-F1
#
_entry.id   AF-A0A7V8YN92-F1
#
_cell.length_a   1.000
_cell.length_b   1.000
_cell.length_c   1.000
_cell.angle_alpha   90.00
_cell.angle_beta   90.00
_cell.angle_gamma   90.00
#
_symmetry.space_group_name_H-M   'P 1'
#
loop_
_entity.id
_entity.type
_entity.pdbx_description
1 polymer ?
#
loop_
_entity_poly.entity_id
_entity_poly.type
_entity_poly.pdbx_seq_one_letter_code
_entity_poly.pdbx_strand_id
1 'polypeptide(L)'
;MPDTVAPPAAPGRGPAEAPDPEFWGPPGPTRRERRDLARPSIPAGALDRLLDRTREWRSDARAGVAALVVLALVAGIAWYRIGLGSGGGAGASPDAPAPAAVSTTSASGTSAGGDLTVHVAGAVVQPGVMELPDGARVIDAVEAAGGGLPEADLDRMNLAAKLVDGQRVLVQRVGDPAAPADPSGAGIPGAEGAPPSSEPVNVNTATQEQLETLPGIGPTLAQAIIAERDRRGGFRSVNELRDVRGIGDKRFADIEGLVTV
;
A
#
# COMPACT_ATOMS: atom_id res chain seq x y z
N MET A 1 -36.17 96.77 16.58
CA MET A 1 -34.82 96.18 16.61
C MET A 1 -35.01 94.66 16.63
N PRO A 2 -34.60 93.89 15.61
CA PRO A 2 -34.69 92.43 15.67
C PRO A 2 -33.51 91.86 16.44
N ASP A 3 -33.80 91.14 17.53
CA ASP A 3 -32.83 90.35 18.29
C ASP A 3 -32.54 89.04 17.55
N THR A 4 -31.31 88.89 17.07
CA THR A 4 -30.80 87.71 16.38
C THR A 4 -30.38 86.67 17.43
N VAL A 5 -31.19 85.63 17.62
CA VAL A 5 -30.83 84.48 18.46
C VAL A 5 -29.92 83.55 17.68
N ALA A 6 -28.68 83.37 18.16
CA ALA A 6 -27.68 82.45 17.63
C ALA A 6 -28.03 80.97 17.93
N PRO A 7 -27.66 80.00 17.05
CA PRO A 7 -27.92 78.58 17.29
C PRO A 7 -26.95 77.98 18.33
N PRO A 8 -27.37 76.93 19.08
CA PRO A 8 -26.53 76.28 20.08
C PRO A 8 -25.42 75.42 19.45
N ALA A 9 -24.23 75.50 20.03
CA ALA A 9 -23.04 74.76 19.64
C ALA A 9 -23.17 73.24 19.88
N ALA A 10 -22.72 72.45 18.91
CA ALA A 10 -22.63 70.99 19.02
C ALA A 10 -21.54 70.56 20.03
N PRO A 11 -21.76 69.50 20.84
CA PRO A 11 -20.74 68.98 21.74
C PRO A 11 -19.60 68.31 20.96
N GLY A 12 -18.36 68.67 21.28
CA GLY A 12 -17.15 68.12 20.67
C GLY A 12 -17.00 66.61 20.91
N ARG A 13 -16.66 65.87 19.85
CA ARG A 13 -16.16 64.49 19.98
C ARG A 13 -14.82 64.54 20.70
N GLY A 14 -14.75 63.96 21.90
CA GLY A 14 -13.48 63.58 22.53
C GLY A 14 -12.74 62.54 21.69
N PRO A 15 -11.41 62.41 21.86
CA PRO A 15 -10.62 61.41 21.13
C PRO A 15 -11.12 59.99 21.48
N ALA A 16 -11.23 59.13 20.48
CA ALA A 16 -11.63 57.74 20.64
C ALA A 16 -10.62 57.01 21.54
N GLU A 17 -11.04 56.64 22.74
CA GLU A 17 -10.31 55.78 23.65
C GLU A 17 -10.20 54.39 23.02
N ALA A 18 -8.96 53.91 22.83
CA ALA A 18 -8.70 52.59 22.27
C ALA A 18 -9.04 51.52 23.32
N PRO A 19 -9.72 50.41 22.94
CA PRO A 19 -10.10 49.37 23.88
C PRO A 19 -8.88 48.61 24.44
N ASP A 20 -9.02 48.14 25.68
CA ASP A 20 -7.98 47.45 26.45
C ASP A 20 -7.32 46.27 25.69
N PRO A 21 -5.98 46.19 25.66
CA PRO A 21 -5.25 45.20 24.88
C PRO A 21 -5.26 43.77 25.45
N GLU A 22 -5.88 43.53 26.61
CA GLU A 22 -5.92 42.20 27.23
C GLU A 22 -7.04 41.28 26.70
N PHE A 23 -7.97 41.82 25.91
CA PHE A 23 -9.09 41.04 25.34
C PHE A 23 -8.68 40.17 24.14
N TRP A 24 -7.60 40.53 23.45
CA TRP A 24 -7.03 39.73 22.36
C TRP A 24 -5.63 39.30 22.76
N GLY A 25 -5.39 37.99 22.76
CA GLY A 25 -4.07 37.41 23.01
C GLY A 25 -2.97 38.00 22.11
N PRO A 26 -1.70 37.63 22.34
CA PRO A 26 -0.55 38.33 21.75
C PRO A 26 -0.68 38.46 20.23
N PRO A 27 -0.31 39.63 19.65
CA PRO A 27 -0.46 39.87 18.22
C PRO A 27 0.32 38.82 17.42
N GLY A 28 -0.32 38.27 16.38
CA GLY A 28 0.29 37.29 15.50
C GLY A 28 1.57 37.83 14.82
N PRO A 29 2.48 36.93 14.38
CA PRO A 29 3.78 37.32 13.86
C PRO A 29 3.65 38.21 12.63
N THR A 30 4.52 39.22 12.56
CA THR A 30 4.46 40.26 11.54
C THR A 30 4.81 39.71 10.14
N ARG A 31 4.40 40.44 9.09
CA ARG A 31 4.68 40.06 7.69
C ARG A 31 6.17 39.88 7.36
N ARG A 32 7.06 40.49 8.15
CA ARG A 32 8.52 40.32 8.04
C ARG A 32 8.96 38.95 8.57
N GLU A 33 8.43 38.54 9.72
CA GLU A 33 8.71 37.26 10.39
C GLU A 33 8.23 36.03 9.58
N ARG A 34 7.08 36.15 8.91
CA ARG A 34 6.57 35.10 7.99
C ARG A 34 7.47 34.89 6.76
N ARG A 35 8.31 35.87 6.43
CA ARG A 35 9.19 35.81 5.25
C ARG A 35 10.49 35.06 5.55
N ASP A 36 10.89 35.00 6.82
CA ASP A 36 12.08 34.27 7.27
C ASP A 36 11.79 32.79 7.53
N LEU A 37 10.56 32.44 7.94
CA LEU A 37 10.12 31.03 8.11
C LEU A 37 9.90 30.28 6.79
N ALA A 38 9.91 30.98 5.64
CA ALA A 38 9.65 30.41 4.32
C ALA A 38 10.92 30.11 3.49
N ARG A 39 12.12 30.22 4.09
CA ARG A 39 13.38 29.85 3.43
C ARG A 39 13.86 28.50 3.93
N PRO A 40 13.72 27.41 3.14
CA PRO A 40 14.40 26.16 3.47
C PRO A 40 15.91 26.39 3.35
N SER A 41 16.61 26.33 4.48
CA SER A 41 18.06 26.25 4.54
C SER A 41 18.50 24.87 4.03
N ILE A 42 18.96 24.82 2.78
CA ILE A 42 19.61 23.62 2.24
C ILE A 42 20.93 23.44 3.02
N PRO A 43 21.16 22.29 3.69
CA PRO A 43 22.42 22.06 4.39
C PRO A 43 23.56 21.97 3.36
N ALA A 44 24.59 22.79 3.55
CA ALA A 44 25.84 22.72 2.80
C ALA A 44 26.44 21.32 3.00
N GLY A 45 26.41 20.50 1.94
CA GLY A 45 26.85 19.09 1.97
C GLY A 45 25.96 18.12 1.19
N ALA A 46 24.77 18.55 0.77
CA ALA A 46 23.91 17.73 -0.11
C ALA A 46 24.55 17.48 -1.50
N LEU A 47 25.36 18.43 -1.99
CA LEU A 47 26.08 18.30 -3.25
C LEU A 47 27.36 17.45 -3.13
N ASP A 48 28.01 17.42 -1.96
CA ASP A 48 29.17 16.53 -1.71
C ASP A 48 28.76 15.05 -1.78
N ARG A 49 27.58 14.70 -1.24
CA ARG A 49 27.07 13.31 -1.30
C ARG A 49 26.68 12.87 -2.71
N LEU A 50 26.37 13.81 -3.60
CA LEU A 50 26.06 13.51 -4.99
C LEU A 50 27.35 13.27 -5.81
N LEU A 51 28.45 13.91 -5.43
CA LEU A 51 29.74 13.75 -6.09
C LEU A 51 30.52 12.52 -5.59
N ASP A 52 30.36 12.10 -4.34
CA ASP A 52 30.96 10.84 -3.84
C ASP A 52 30.41 9.59 -4.52
N ARG A 53 29.17 9.64 -5.03
CA ARG A 53 28.56 8.57 -5.82
C ARG A 53 29.26 8.33 -7.17
N THR A 54 30.09 9.27 -7.63
CA THR A 54 30.85 9.13 -8.88
C THR A 54 32.23 8.51 -8.70
N ARG A 55 32.63 8.16 -7.47
CA ARG A 55 33.98 7.65 -7.15
C ARG A 55 34.05 6.16 -6.81
N GLU A 56 32.92 5.45 -6.71
CA GLU A 56 32.87 3.99 -6.61
C GLU A 56 33.10 3.29 -7.97
N TRP A 57 33.15 4.05 -9.07
CA TRP A 57 33.54 3.58 -10.42
C TRP A 57 35.04 3.17 -10.54
N ARG A 58 35.75 3.05 -9.40
CA ARG A 58 37.17 2.68 -9.33
C ARG A 58 37.42 1.36 -8.58
N SER A 59 36.37 0.58 -8.30
CA SER A 59 36.47 -0.79 -7.77
C SER A 59 36.48 -1.89 -8.85
N ASP A 60 36.35 -1.55 -10.13
CA ASP A 60 36.17 -2.52 -11.23
C ASP A 60 37.42 -3.35 -11.57
N ALA A 61 38.62 -2.96 -11.13
CA ALA A 61 39.81 -3.76 -11.42
C ALA A 61 39.86 -5.09 -10.65
N ARG A 62 39.19 -5.20 -9.49
CA ARG A 62 39.17 -6.44 -8.67
C ARG A 62 37.95 -7.32 -8.97
N ALA A 63 36.81 -6.72 -9.30
CA ALA A 63 35.62 -7.44 -9.73
C ALA A 63 35.82 -8.13 -11.09
N GLY A 64 36.54 -7.50 -12.03
CA GLY A 64 36.87 -8.10 -13.32
C GLY A 64 37.72 -9.38 -13.22
N VAL A 65 38.69 -9.41 -12.29
CA VAL A 65 39.53 -10.61 -12.06
C VAL A 65 38.73 -11.74 -11.42
N ALA A 66 37.85 -11.43 -10.46
CA ALA A 66 36.97 -12.42 -9.83
C ALA A 66 35.98 -13.03 -10.85
N ALA A 67 35.42 -12.23 -11.75
CA ALA A 67 34.53 -12.72 -12.80
C ALA A 67 35.23 -13.66 -13.79
N LEU A 68 36.50 -13.39 -14.16
CA LEU A 68 37.28 -14.27 -15.03
C LEU A 68 37.61 -15.62 -14.36
N VAL A 69 37.90 -15.62 -13.05
CA VAL A 69 38.15 -16.87 -12.30
C VAL A 69 36.89 -17.73 -12.22
N VAL A 70 35.73 -17.12 -11.99
CA VAL A 70 34.43 -17.83 -11.98
C VAL A 70 34.09 -18.38 -13.35
N LEU A 71 34.31 -17.62 -14.42
CA LEU A 71 34.07 -18.07 -15.80
C LEU A 71 34.95 -19.29 -16.17
N ALA A 72 36.23 -19.29 -15.77
CA ALA A 72 37.15 -20.41 -15.99
C ALA A 72 36.74 -21.67 -15.22
N LEU A 73 36.24 -21.53 -13.98
CA LEU A 73 35.72 -22.64 -13.19
C LEU A 73 34.44 -23.25 -13.80
N VAL A 74 33.51 -22.44 -14.27
CA VAL A 74 32.28 -22.91 -14.92
C VAL A 74 32.60 -23.63 -16.24
N ALA A 75 33.52 -23.10 -17.04
CA ALA A 75 33.96 -23.75 -18.28
C ALA A 75 34.64 -25.11 -18.02
N GLY A 76 35.47 -25.22 -16.98
CA GLY A 76 36.10 -26.47 -16.58
C GLY A 76 35.09 -27.53 -16.11
N ILE A 77 34.08 -27.15 -15.33
CA ILE A 77 33.01 -28.04 -14.88
C ILE A 77 32.15 -28.51 -16.06
N ALA A 78 31.81 -27.60 -16.98
CA ALA A 78 31.07 -27.95 -18.19
C ALA A 78 31.85 -28.95 -19.07
N TRP A 79 33.17 -28.76 -19.24
CA TRP A 79 34.02 -29.69 -19.98
C TRP A 79 34.11 -31.07 -19.30
N TYR A 80 34.23 -31.09 -17.96
CA TYR A 80 34.25 -32.34 -17.19
C TYR A 80 32.92 -33.11 -17.27
N ARG A 81 31.77 -32.41 -17.33
CA ARG A 81 30.45 -33.04 -17.48
C ARG A 81 30.19 -33.57 -18.89
N ILE A 82 30.84 -33.01 -19.89
CA ILE A 82 30.73 -33.42 -21.31
C ILE A 82 31.76 -34.51 -21.66
N GLY A 83 32.87 -34.61 -20.92
CA GLY A 83 33.94 -35.59 -21.16
C GLY A 83 33.75 -36.99 -20.53
N LEU A 84 32.71 -37.24 -19.73
CA LEU A 84 32.54 -38.51 -19.00
C LEU A 84 31.27 -39.31 -19.34
N GLY A 85 30.61 -39.06 -20.47
CA GLY A 85 29.33 -39.74 -20.76
C GLY A 85 29.00 -39.92 -22.24
N SER A 86 29.70 -40.80 -22.94
CA SER A 86 29.13 -41.54 -24.09
C SER A 86 30.00 -42.72 -24.48
N GLY A 87 29.46 -43.92 -24.31
CA GLY A 87 30.06 -45.19 -24.72
C GLY A 87 29.25 -46.38 -24.23
N GLY A 88 27.97 -46.44 -24.59
CA GLY A 88 27.15 -47.63 -24.41
C GLY A 88 27.52 -48.72 -25.42
N GLY A 89 27.67 -49.96 -24.95
CA GLY A 89 27.85 -51.15 -25.79
C GLY A 89 27.57 -52.40 -24.96
N ALA A 90 26.45 -53.06 -25.27
CA ALA A 90 25.91 -54.24 -24.60
C ALA A 90 26.80 -55.49 -24.77
N GLY A 91 26.82 -56.34 -23.74
CA GLY A 91 27.40 -57.69 -23.77
C GLY A 91 26.93 -58.50 -22.55
N ALA A 92 26.39 -59.68 -22.81
CA ALA A 92 25.58 -60.51 -21.91
C ALA A 92 26.31 -61.14 -20.69
N SER A 93 25.51 -61.32 -19.63
CA SER A 93 25.41 -62.35 -18.54
C SER A 93 26.41 -63.53 -18.43
N PRO A 94 26.34 -64.38 -17.36
CA PRO A 94 26.07 -64.18 -15.91
C PRO A 94 27.06 -64.98 -14.99
N ASP A 95 27.13 -64.73 -13.67
CA ASP A 95 27.29 -65.79 -12.62
C ASP A 95 27.15 -65.21 -11.19
N ALA A 96 26.60 -66.01 -10.26
CA ALA A 96 26.16 -65.69 -8.88
C ALA A 96 27.29 -65.80 -7.81
N PRO A 97 27.10 -65.71 -6.46
CA PRO A 97 25.91 -65.44 -5.60
C PRO A 97 26.11 -64.40 -4.44
N ALA A 98 25.04 -64.25 -3.63
CA ALA A 98 24.66 -63.37 -2.48
C ALA A 98 25.58 -63.34 -1.21
N PRO A 99 25.25 -62.67 -0.05
CA PRO A 99 24.05 -61.92 0.43
C PRO A 99 24.40 -60.53 1.06
N ALA A 100 23.55 -59.66 1.63
CA ALA A 100 22.24 -59.73 2.25
C ALA A 100 21.56 -58.34 2.21
N ALA A 101 20.24 -58.39 2.39
CA ALA A 101 19.28 -57.30 2.33
C ALA A 101 19.52 -56.14 3.32
N VAL A 102 19.25 -54.92 2.85
CA VAL A 102 18.18 -54.11 3.45
C VAL A 102 17.34 -53.48 2.33
N SER A 103 16.18 -54.08 2.09
CA SER A 103 15.06 -53.36 1.51
C SER A 103 14.48 -52.49 2.62
N THR A 104 14.49 -51.18 2.45
CA THR A 104 13.52 -50.31 3.13
C THR A 104 13.03 -49.31 2.10
N THR A 105 12.03 -49.78 1.37
CA THR A 105 10.82 -49.07 0.99
C THR A 105 11.00 -47.60 0.59
N SER A 106 11.00 -47.42 -0.73
CA SER A 106 10.44 -46.25 -1.40
C SER A 106 9.07 -45.91 -0.79
N ALA A 107 9.04 -44.94 0.11
CA ALA A 107 7.86 -44.13 0.35
C ALA A 107 8.00 -42.93 -0.58
N SER A 108 7.74 -43.18 -1.87
CA SER A 108 7.26 -42.13 -2.76
C SER A 108 6.01 -41.60 -2.08
N GLY A 109 6.13 -40.43 -1.46
CA GLY A 109 5.02 -39.73 -0.85
C GLY A 109 3.96 -39.60 -1.94
N THR A 110 2.86 -40.32 -1.76
CA THR A 110 1.69 -40.16 -2.61
C THR A 110 1.23 -38.73 -2.38
N SER A 111 1.55 -37.83 -3.31
CA SER A 111 0.78 -36.60 -3.48
C SER A 111 -0.57 -37.04 -4.01
N ALA A 112 -1.39 -37.60 -3.13
CA ALA A 112 -2.80 -37.70 -3.32
C ALA A 112 -3.36 -36.33 -2.98
N GLY A 113 -3.17 -35.39 -3.89
CA GLY A 113 -3.96 -34.19 -3.90
C GLY A 113 -4.16 -33.76 -5.34
N GLY A 114 -5.35 -33.20 -5.55
CA GLY A 114 -5.89 -32.98 -6.88
C GLY A 114 -5.12 -31.90 -7.63
N ASP A 115 -5.31 -31.87 -8.94
CA ASP A 115 -4.84 -30.74 -9.74
C ASP A 115 -5.72 -29.52 -9.44
N LEU A 116 -5.08 -28.36 -9.33
CA LEU A 116 -5.73 -27.05 -9.21
C LEU A 116 -5.53 -26.26 -10.49
N THR A 117 -6.61 -25.61 -10.92
CA THR A 117 -6.67 -24.81 -12.14
C THR A 117 -6.47 -23.35 -11.77
N VAL A 118 -5.40 -22.72 -12.26
CA VAL A 118 -5.03 -21.34 -11.94
C VAL A 118 -4.92 -20.52 -13.21
N HIS A 119 -5.40 -19.28 -13.18
CA HIS A 119 -5.25 -18.35 -14.29
C HIS A 119 -4.06 -17.42 -14.07
N VAL A 120 -3.01 -17.54 -14.88
CA VAL A 120 -1.83 -16.67 -14.84
C VAL A 120 -1.92 -15.65 -15.97
N ALA A 121 -1.89 -14.37 -15.61
CA ALA A 121 -2.01 -13.25 -16.54
C ALA A 121 -0.90 -12.22 -16.31
N GLY A 122 -0.66 -11.37 -17.31
CA GLY A 122 0.28 -10.25 -17.19
C GLY A 122 1.64 -10.54 -17.81
N ALA A 123 2.72 -10.05 -17.18
CA ALA A 123 4.08 -10.08 -17.69
C ALA A 123 4.77 -11.44 -17.50
N VAL A 124 4.18 -12.50 -18.05
CA VAL A 124 4.73 -13.86 -18.09
C VAL A 124 4.91 -14.31 -19.54
N VAL A 125 5.78 -15.28 -19.79
CA VAL A 125 6.05 -15.76 -21.16
C VAL A 125 4.80 -16.35 -21.80
N GLN A 126 4.04 -17.15 -21.07
CA GLN A 126 2.83 -17.82 -21.55
C GLN A 126 1.66 -17.57 -20.59
N PRO A 127 0.89 -16.46 -20.77
CA PRO A 127 -0.32 -16.24 -20.00
C PRO A 127 -1.42 -17.21 -20.41
N GLY A 128 -2.21 -17.69 -19.44
CA GLY A 128 -3.23 -18.70 -19.70
C GLY A 128 -3.75 -19.35 -18.42
N VAL A 129 -4.61 -20.36 -18.61
CA VAL A 129 -5.05 -21.25 -17.54
C VAL A 129 -4.11 -22.45 -17.50
N MET A 130 -3.65 -22.82 -16.32
CA MET A 130 -2.72 -23.92 -16.11
C MET A 130 -3.17 -24.83 -14.97
N GLU A 131 -2.81 -26.10 -15.10
CA GLU A 131 -3.04 -27.13 -14.09
C GLU A 131 -1.75 -27.33 -13.29
N LEU A 132 -1.84 -27.17 -11.97
CA LEU A 132 -0.74 -27.36 -11.03
C LEU A 132 -1.15 -28.37 -9.95
N PRO A 133 -0.22 -29.07 -9.30
CA PRO A 133 -0.55 -29.96 -8.20
C PRO A 133 -1.10 -29.18 -6.99
N ASP A 134 -1.87 -29.87 -6.15
CA ASP A 134 -2.33 -29.28 -4.90
C ASP A 134 -1.16 -28.79 -4.03
N GLY A 135 -1.36 -27.66 -3.36
CA GLY A 135 -0.34 -27.06 -2.53
C GLY A 135 0.77 -26.32 -3.29
N ALA A 136 0.68 -26.23 -4.63
CA ALA A 136 1.51 -25.33 -5.44
C ALA A 136 1.41 -23.88 -4.94
N ARG A 137 2.49 -23.13 -5.11
CA ARG A 137 2.63 -21.72 -4.73
C ARG A 137 2.64 -20.84 -5.96
N VAL A 138 2.49 -19.53 -5.74
CA VAL A 138 2.51 -18.51 -6.81
C VAL A 138 3.76 -18.62 -7.68
N ILE A 139 4.93 -18.92 -7.09
CA ILE A 139 6.17 -19.16 -7.86
C ILE A 139 6.04 -20.31 -8.86
N ASP A 140 5.42 -21.43 -8.46
CA ASP A 140 5.26 -22.60 -9.31
C ASP A 140 4.36 -22.28 -10.51
N ALA A 141 3.33 -21.45 -10.32
CA ALA A 141 2.49 -20.94 -11.41
C ALA A 141 3.22 -19.98 -12.35
N VAL A 142 4.11 -19.13 -11.83
CA VAL A 142 4.93 -18.24 -12.68
C VAL A 142 5.95 -19.06 -13.47
N GLU A 143 6.57 -20.07 -12.86
CA GLU A 143 7.50 -20.99 -13.55
C GLU A 143 6.77 -21.83 -14.61
N ALA A 144 5.57 -22.34 -14.31
CA ALA A 144 4.73 -23.04 -15.28
C ALA A 144 4.35 -22.15 -16.48
N ALA A 145 4.25 -20.82 -16.26
CA ALA A 145 4.00 -19.83 -17.32
C ALA A 145 5.27 -19.51 -18.14
N GLY A 146 6.37 -20.23 -17.93
CA GLY A 146 7.66 -19.99 -18.58
C GLY A 146 8.50 -18.89 -17.90
N GLY A 147 8.12 -18.48 -16.70
CA GLY A 147 8.78 -17.41 -15.94
C GLY A 147 8.22 -16.01 -16.20
N GLY A 148 8.66 -15.05 -15.38
CA GLY A 148 8.39 -13.63 -15.61
C GLY A 148 9.22 -13.08 -16.77
N LEU A 149 8.61 -12.19 -17.56
CA LEU A 149 9.33 -11.38 -18.55
C LEU A 149 10.33 -10.43 -17.86
N PRO A 150 11.34 -9.87 -18.56
CA PRO A 150 12.30 -8.95 -17.92
C PRO A 150 11.65 -7.68 -17.35
N GLU A 151 10.50 -7.27 -17.89
CA GLU A 151 9.68 -6.21 -17.31
C GLU A 151 8.73 -6.68 -16.19
N ALA A 152 8.74 -7.95 -15.78
CA ALA A 152 7.86 -8.46 -14.73
C ALA A 152 8.30 -8.02 -13.33
N ASP A 153 7.35 -7.51 -12.55
CA ASP A 153 7.57 -7.07 -11.17
C ASP A 153 7.19 -8.18 -10.19
N LEU A 154 8.06 -9.19 -10.09
CA LEU A 154 7.86 -10.34 -9.19
C LEU A 154 8.12 -9.98 -7.72
N ASP A 155 8.96 -8.98 -7.45
CA ASP A 155 9.32 -8.53 -6.10
C ASP A 155 8.12 -7.98 -5.32
N ARG A 156 7.09 -7.48 -6.03
CA ARG A 156 5.86 -6.96 -5.42
C ARG A 156 4.79 -8.03 -5.17
N MET A 157 5.05 -9.28 -5.56
CA MET A 157 4.14 -10.40 -5.32
C MET A 157 4.63 -11.32 -4.20
N ASN A 158 3.67 -11.87 -3.46
CA ASN A 158 3.96 -12.97 -2.54
C ASN A 158 4.12 -14.28 -3.32
N LEU A 159 5.30 -14.51 -3.87
CA LEU A 159 5.65 -15.73 -4.61
C LEU A 159 5.50 -17.01 -3.78
N ALA A 160 5.57 -16.89 -2.46
CA ALA A 160 5.42 -18.01 -1.53
C ALA A 160 3.95 -18.28 -1.15
N ALA A 161 2.98 -17.47 -1.57
CA ALA A 161 1.58 -17.74 -1.27
C ALA A 161 1.13 -19.06 -1.88
N LYS A 162 0.39 -19.88 -1.12
CA LYS A 162 -0.26 -21.08 -1.67
C LYS A 162 -1.34 -20.68 -2.66
N LEU A 163 -1.46 -21.44 -3.73
CA LEU A 163 -2.51 -21.31 -4.71
C LEU A 163 -3.75 -22.08 -4.27
N VAL A 164 -4.90 -21.55 -4.66
CA VAL A 164 -6.21 -22.18 -4.52
C VAL A 164 -6.77 -22.43 -5.92
N ASP A 165 -7.56 -23.49 -6.08
CA ASP A 165 -8.27 -23.75 -7.33
C ASP A 165 -9.15 -22.55 -7.75
N GLY A 166 -9.12 -22.22 -9.04
CA GLY A 166 -9.78 -21.04 -9.61
C GLY A 166 -9.10 -19.71 -9.33
N GLN A 167 -7.94 -19.67 -8.67
CA GLN A 167 -7.24 -18.42 -8.34
C GLN A 167 -6.67 -17.73 -9.59
N ARG A 168 -6.71 -16.39 -9.62
CA ARG A 168 -6.03 -15.56 -10.62
C ARG A 168 -4.73 -15.00 -10.07
N VAL A 169 -3.62 -15.27 -10.76
CA VAL A 169 -2.29 -14.70 -10.51
C VAL A 169 -2.01 -13.65 -11.58
N LEU A 170 -1.87 -12.39 -11.16
CA LEU A 170 -1.58 -11.28 -12.07
C LEU A 170 -0.14 -10.81 -11.87
N VAL A 171 0.69 -11.02 -12.89
CA VAL A 171 2.07 -10.54 -12.92
C VAL A 171 2.12 -9.13 -13.49
N GLN A 172 2.33 -8.14 -12.62
CA GLN A 172 2.42 -6.73 -13.02
C GLN A 172 3.75 -6.46 -13.74
N ARG A 173 3.79 -5.41 -14.57
CA ARG A 173 5.05 -4.89 -15.13
C ARG A 173 5.68 -3.88 -14.19
N VAL A 174 6.99 -3.81 -14.17
CA VAL A 174 7.75 -2.81 -13.43
C VAL A 174 7.39 -1.42 -13.97
N GLY A 175 6.84 -0.57 -13.08
CA GLY A 175 6.46 0.81 -13.41
C GLY A 175 5.04 1.00 -13.93
N ASP A 176 4.24 -0.07 -14.09
CA ASP A 176 2.81 0.09 -14.33
C ASP A 176 2.11 0.57 -13.03
N PRO A 177 1.26 1.61 -13.07
CA PRO A 177 0.47 1.98 -11.91
C PRO A 177 -0.46 0.81 -11.58
N ALA A 178 -0.39 0.29 -10.35
CA ALA A 178 -1.22 -0.83 -9.91
C ALA A 178 -2.67 -0.61 -10.33
N ALA A 179 -3.16 -1.42 -11.28
CA ALA A 179 -4.55 -1.37 -11.68
C ALA A 179 -5.41 -1.67 -10.44
N PRO A 180 -6.53 -0.95 -10.22
CA PRO A 180 -7.42 -1.26 -9.11
C PRO A 180 -7.87 -2.71 -9.25
N ALA A 181 -7.56 -3.52 -8.24
CA ALA A 181 -7.98 -4.91 -8.18
C ALA A 181 -9.50 -4.99 -8.28
N ASP A 182 -10.03 -5.74 -9.25
CA ASP A 182 -11.43 -6.15 -9.24
C ASP A 182 -11.73 -6.84 -7.88
N PRO A 183 -12.76 -6.41 -7.12
CA PRO A 183 -13.05 -6.94 -5.79
C PRO A 183 -13.80 -8.28 -5.86
N SER A 184 -13.28 -9.25 -6.62
CA SER A 184 -13.75 -10.63 -6.62
C SER A 184 -12.58 -11.55 -6.25
N GLY A 185 -12.17 -11.47 -4.99
CA GLY A 185 -11.15 -12.32 -4.40
C GLY A 185 -11.05 -12.03 -2.91
N ALA A 186 -11.56 -12.94 -2.09
CA ALA A 186 -11.66 -12.80 -0.64
C ALA A 186 -10.30 -12.52 0.01
N GLY A 187 -10.26 -11.47 0.85
CA GLY A 187 -9.14 -11.17 1.74
C GLY A 187 -9.41 -9.94 2.60
N ILE A 188 -9.89 -10.15 3.83
CA ILE A 188 -9.75 -9.17 4.91
C ILE A 188 -8.32 -9.37 5.45
N PRO A 189 -7.45 -8.36 5.39
CA PRO A 189 -7.07 -7.66 6.62
C PRO A 189 -6.78 -6.16 6.44
N GLY A 190 -7.24 -5.35 7.39
CA GLY A 190 -6.65 -4.05 7.77
C GLY A 190 -6.23 -3.12 6.63
N ALA A 191 -7.19 -2.45 6.00
CA ALA A 191 -6.90 -1.33 5.11
C ALA A 191 -6.75 -0.04 5.94
N GLU A 192 -5.53 0.26 6.35
CA GLU A 192 -5.10 1.64 6.52
C GLU A 192 -5.20 2.35 5.15
N GLY A 193 -5.95 3.45 5.11
CA GLY A 193 -5.73 4.54 4.16
C GLY A 193 -6.07 4.28 2.69
N ALA A 194 -7.27 3.82 2.38
CA ALA A 194 -7.87 4.10 1.07
C ALA A 194 -8.61 5.46 1.15
N PRO A 195 -8.42 6.41 0.22
CA PRO A 195 -9.30 7.57 0.13
C PRO A 195 -10.73 7.06 -0.12
N PRO A 196 -11.74 7.51 0.64
CA PRO A 196 -13.07 6.95 0.52
C PRO A 196 -13.60 7.24 -0.89
N SER A 197 -13.80 6.17 -1.67
CA SER A 197 -14.85 6.14 -2.67
C SER A 197 -16.10 6.67 -1.96
N SER A 198 -16.54 7.85 -2.37
CA SER A 198 -17.47 8.71 -1.65
C SER A 198 -18.89 8.17 -1.68
N GLU A 199 -19.09 6.97 -1.16
CA GLU A 199 -20.41 6.47 -0.83
C GLU A 199 -20.86 7.15 0.47
N PRO A 200 -22.01 7.84 0.45
CA PRO A 200 -22.54 8.49 1.64
C PRO A 200 -22.79 7.47 2.76
N VAL A 201 -22.27 7.74 3.95
CA VAL A 201 -22.46 6.89 5.13
C VAL A 201 -23.92 6.98 5.60
N ASN A 202 -24.64 5.87 5.57
CA ASN A 202 -26.01 5.84 6.08
C ASN A 202 -26.02 5.88 7.62
N VAL A 203 -26.51 6.96 8.24
CA VAL A 203 -26.46 7.15 9.69
C VAL A 203 -27.40 6.25 10.48
N ASN A 204 -28.42 5.67 9.84
CA ASN A 204 -29.33 4.72 10.46
C ASN A 204 -28.72 3.32 10.55
N THR A 205 -27.93 2.91 9.56
CA THR A 205 -27.34 1.57 9.50
C THR A 205 -25.84 1.53 9.82
N ALA A 206 -25.18 2.68 9.86
CA ALA A 206 -23.74 2.75 10.06
C ALA A 206 -23.30 2.15 11.40
N THR A 207 -22.17 1.46 11.36
CA THR A 207 -21.44 1.02 12.55
C THR A 207 -20.63 2.17 13.15
N GLN A 208 -20.15 1.99 14.38
CA GLN A 208 -19.32 2.99 15.04
C GLN A 208 -18.07 3.31 14.22
N GLU A 209 -17.40 2.29 13.68
CA GLU A 209 -16.19 2.46 12.88
C GLU A 209 -16.47 3.23 11.59
N GLN A 210 -17.64 2.99 10.97
CA GLN A 210 -18.06 3.70 9.76
C GLN A 210 -18.35 5.19 10.04
N LEU A 211 -18.96 5.51 11.18
CA LEU A 211 -19.16 6.91 11.60
C LEU A 211 -17.83 7.61 11.91
N GLU A 212 -16.85 6.90 12.44
CA GLU A 212 -15.50 7.42 12.73
C GLU A 212 -14.69 7.74 11.46
N THR A 213 -15.08 7.23 10.29
CA THR A 213 -14.46 7.62 9.00
C THR A 213 -14.80 9.05 8.59
N LEU A 214 -15.83 9.66 9.20
CA LEU A 214 -16.26 11.01 8.89
C LEU A 214 -15.33 12.07 9.51
N PRO A 215 -15.05 13.16 8.79
CA PRO A 215 -14.14 14.20 9.26
C PRO A 215 -14.64 14.81 10.58
N GLY A 216 -13.82 14.73 11.63
CA GLY A 216 -14.14 15.32 12.94
C GLY A 216 -15.10 14.50 13.80
N ILE A 217 -15.47 13.29 13.38
CA ILE A 217 -16.22 12.31 14.20
C ILE A 217 -15.23 11.32 14.80
N GLY A 218 -15.09 11.37 16.12
CA GLY A 218 -14.31 10.39 16.88
C GLY A 218 -15.23 9.41 17.64
N PRO A 219 -14.65 8.45 18.37
CA PRO A 219 -15.40 7.39 19.06
C PRO A 219 -16.49 7.92 19.98
N THR A 220 -16.21 9.00 20.72
CA THR A 220 -17.19 9.64 21.62
C THR A 220 -18.39 10.19 20.87
N LEU A 221 -18.18 10.79 19.69
CA LEU A 221 -19.25 11.36 18.88
C LEU A 221 -20.01 10.27 18.12
N ALA A 222 -19.31 9.28 17.57
CA ALA A 222 -19.94 8.12 16.94
C ALA A 222 -20.90 7.40 17.91
N GLN A 223 -20.48 7.20 19.16
CA GLN A 223 -21.34 6.65 20.21
C GLN A 223 -22.53 7.57 20.53
N ALA A 224 -22.34 8.89 20.55
CA ALA A 224 -23.43 9.83 20.77
C ALA A 224 -24.47 9.79 19.63
N ILE A 225 -24.04 9.62 18.38
CA ILE A 225 -24.92 9.46 17.22
C ILE A 225 -25.73 8.16 17.35
N ILE A 226 -25.08 7.06 17.70
CA ILE A 226 -25.75 5.75 17.90
C ILE A 226 -26.76 5.83 19.05
N ALA A 227 -26.39 6.43 20.19
CA ALA A 227 -27.30 6.60 21.31
C ALA A 227 -28.51 7.48 20.95
N GLU A 228 -28.30 8.53 20.14
CA GLU A 228 -29.37 9.38 19.64
C GLU A 228 -30.30 8.63 18.67
N ARG A 229 -29.72 7.83 17.76
CA ARG A 229 -30.43 6.94 16.85
C ARG A 229 -31.35 6.01 17.62
N ASP A 230 -30.82 5.32 18.63
CA ASP A 230 -31.57 4.33 19.40
C ASP A 230 -32.67 4.99 20.24
N ARG A 231 -32.40 6.20 20.76
CA ARG A 231 -33.39 6.99 21.52
C ARG A 231 -34.55 7.48 20.65
N ARG A 232 -34.28 7.89 19.41
CA ARG A 232 -35.30 8.41 18.49
C ARG A 232 -35.96 7.33 17.62
N GLY A 233 -35.35 6.16 17.53
CA GLY A 233 -35.74 5.11 16.60
C GLY A 233 -35.28 5.36 15.16
N GLY A 234 -34.17 6.11 14.99
CA GLY A 234 -33.61 6.49 13.69
C GLY A 234 -33.71 7.99 13.38
N PHE A 235 -32.87 8.44 12.45
CA PHE A 235 -32.89 9.77 11.86
C PHE A 235 -33.76 9.79 10.60
N ARG A 236 -34.66 10.76 10.49
CA ARG A 236 -35.53 10.95 9.31
C ARG A 236 -34.94 11.89 8.28
N SER A 237 -33.93 12.66 8.66
CA SER A 237 -33.25 13.62 7.81
C SER A 237 -31.84 13.86 8.33
N VAL A 238 -30.91 14.14 7.41
CA VAL A 238 -29.51 14.43 7.75
C VAL A 238 -29.41 15.60 8.74
N ASN A 239 -30.27 16.60 8.64
CA ASN A 239 -30.27 17.78 9.52
C ASN A 239 -30.49 17.46 11.00
N GLU A 240 -31.11 16.31 11.33
CA GLU A 240 -31.33 15.88 12.72
C GLU A 240 -30.02 15.52 13.44
N LEU A 241 -28.91 15.31 12.71
CA LEU A 241 -27.58 15.13 13.31
C LEU A 241 -27.11 16.35 14.12
N ARG A 242 -27.66 17.55 13.86
CA ARG A 242 -27.37 18.75 14.65
C ARG A 242 -27.87 18.68 16.09
N ASP A 243 -28.87 17.84 16.36
CA ASP A 243 -29.38 17.64 17.71
C ASP A 243 -28.48 16.72 18.55
N VAL A 244 -27.51 16.05 17.92
CA VAL A 244 -26.57 15.17 18.62
C VAL A 244 -25.60 16.02 19.43
N ARG A 245 -25.47 15.69 20.72
CA ARG A 245 -24.58 16.39 21.65
C ARG A 245 -23.13 16.34 21.16
N GLY A 246 -22.63 17.50 20.71
CA GLY A 246 -21.24 17.66 20.25
C GLY A 246 -21.07 17.82 18.73
N ILE A 247 -22.15 17.73 17.97
CA ILE A 247 -22.18 18.10 16.54
C ILE A 247 -22.72 19.54 16.44
N GLY A 248 -21.81 20.51 16.33
CA GLY A 248 -22.16 21.91 16.06
C GLY A 248 -22.21 22.20 14.55
N ASP A 249 -22.68 23.38 14.16
CA ASP A 249 -22.88 23.78 12.74
C ASP A 249 -21.62 23.58 11.89
N LYS A 250 -20.44 23.85 12.46
CA LYS A 250 -19.16 23.66 11.76
C LYS A 250 -18.92 22.19 11.38
N ARG A 251 -19.12 21.28 12.33
CA ARG A 251 -18.91 19.83 12.12
C ARG A 251 -20.00 19.25 11.23
N PHE A 252 -21.23 19.73 11.37
CA PHE A 252 -22.33 19.34 10.50
C PHE A 252 -22.03 19.67 9.03
N ALA A 253 -21.54 20.88 8.75
CA ALA A 253 -21.18 21.29 7.39
C ALA A 253 -20.05 20.42 6.78
N ASP A 254 -19.13 19.94 7.61
CA ASP A 254 -18.04 19.07 7.16
C ASP A 254 -18.53 17.65 6.80
N ILE A 255 -19.65 17.19 7.36
CA ILE A 255 -20.16 15.82 7.18
C ILE A 255 -21.46 15.72 6.37
N GLU A 256 -22.23 16.79 6.19
CA GLU A 256 -23.57 16.74 5.57
C GLU A 256 -23.55 16.19 4.13
N GLY A 257 -22.46 16.42 3.39
CA GLY A 257 -22.28 15.89 2.03
C GLY A 257 -21.75 14.44 1.98
N LEU A 258 -21.42 13.86 3.13
CA LEU A 258 -20.82 12.53 3.26
C LEU A 258 -21.76 11.53 3.96
N VAL A 259 -22.97 11.95 4.31
CA VAL A 259 -23.93 11.13 5.07
C VAL A 259 -25.30 11.09 4.40
N THR A 260 -26.01 9.98 4.60
CA THR A 260 -27.40 9.77 4.16
C THR A 260 -28.23 9.14 5.28
N VAL A 261 -29.55 9.17 5.16
CA VAL A 261 -30.50 8.49 6.07
C VAL A 261 -31.10 7.25 5.44
#